data_AF-A0A075FUB6-F1
#
_entry.id   AF-A0A075FUB6-F1
#
_cell.length_a   1.000
_cell.length_b   1.000
_cell.length_c   1.000
_cell.angle_alpha   90.00
_cell.angle_beta   90.00
_cell.angle_gamma   90.00
#
_symmetry.space_group_name_H-M   'P 1'
#
loop_
_entity.id
_entity.type
_entity.pdbx_description
1 polymer ?
#
loop_
_entity_poly.entity_id
_entity_poly.type
_entity_poly.pdbx_seq_one_letter_code
_entity_poly.pdbx_strand_id
1 'polypeptide(L)'
;MDVDPFGSPVKYFDCAIRATMHNGLLSVTATDLQVLHGLAKNACKRKYHGTPIKTEYSNEIAIRLILGCLDVVARRLDTQIIPQFVENNMHYYRIYVKILNRIDQDEHQGYITHCRSCGNRNCVTNQKKICEICNSQLEIAGPLWIDQLFNEKFIIDMIQQIPKFVVRKNVGQY
;
A
#
# COMPACT_ATOMS: atom_id res chain seq x y z
N MET A 1 -7.95 -5.33 -14.03
CA MET A 1 -9.12 -5.01 -13.18
C MET A 1 -8.88 -3.69 -12.48
N ASP A 2 -9.88 -2.83 -12.34
CA ASP A 2 -9.77 -1.54 -11.62
C ASP A 2 -10.86 -1.44 -10.55
N VAL A 3 -10.46 -1.19 -9.31
CA VAL A 3 -11.34 -1.11 -8.14
C VAL A 3 -11.27 0.31 -7.59
N ASP A 4 -12.29 1.12 -7.91
CA ASP A 4 -12.35 2.54 -7.53
C ASP A 4 -13.64 2.89 -6.75
N PRO A 5 -13.72 2.55 -5.45
CA PRO A 5 -14.88 2.80 -4.64
C PRO A 5 -14.79 4.11 -3.84
N PHE A 6 -15.94 4.60 -3.39
CA PHE A 6 -15.98 5.58 -2.30
C PHE A 6 -15.56 4.93 -0.98
N GLY A 7 -14.48 5.43 -0.38
CA GLY A 7 -13.93 4.99 0.89
C GLY A 7 -12.90 3.87 0.75
N SER A 8 -13.11 2.78 1.49
CA SER A 8 -12.15 1.67 1.56
C SER A 8 -12.42 0.63 0.48
N PRO A 9 -11.38 0.12 -0.21
CA PRO A 9 -11.53 -0.91 -1.22
C PRO A 9 -11.50 -2.34 -0.68
N VAL A 10 -11.20 -2.54 0.61
CA VAL A 10 -10.90 -3.87 1.20
C VAL A 10 -11.99 -4.92 0.92
N LYS A 11 -13.27 -4.51 0.95
CA LYS A 11 -14.40 -5.43 0.70
C LYS A 11 -14.40 -6.05 -0.70
N TYR A 12 -13.64 -5.49 -1.64
CA TYR A 12 -13.54 -5.96 -3.02
C TYR A 12 -12.25 -6.73 -3.31
N PHE A 13 -11.32 -6.86 -2.36
CA PHE A 13 -10.01 -7.47 -2.62
C PHE A 13 -10.13 -8.91 -3.11
N ASP A 14 -10.88 -9.76 -2.40
CA ASP A 14 -11.03 -11.18 -2.75
C ASP A 14 -11.57 -11.36 -4.18
N CYS A 15 -12.69 -10.70 -4.51
CA CYS A 15 -13.30 -10.83 -5.82
C CYS A 15 -12.46 -10.17 -6.93
N ALA A 16 -11.78 -9.06 -6.66
CA ALA A 16 -10.91 -8.40 -7.63
C ALA A 16 -9.67 -9.24 -7.96
N ILE A 17 -9.08 -9.91 -6.95
CA ILE A 17 -7.97 -10.84 -7.16
C ILE A 17 -8.44 -12.02 -8.02
N ARG A 18 -9.55 -12.67 -7.66
CA ARG A 18 -10.11 -13.80 -8.45
C ARG A 18 -10.49 -13.43 -9.88
N ALA A 19 -10.94 -12.20 -10.10
CA ALA A 19 -11.30 -11.70 -11.42
C ALA A 19 -10.07 -11.30 -12.27
N THR A 20 -8.89 -11.15 -11.67
CA THR A 20 -7.67 -10.79 -12.38
C THR A 20 -6.92 -12.05 -12.81
N MET A 21 -6.70 -12.20 -14.11
CA MET A 21 -5.94 -13.33 -14.67
C MET A 21 -4.47 -13.29 -14.25
N HIS A 22 -3.79 -14.44 -14.36
CA HIS A 22 -2.34 -14.54 -14.18
C HIS A 22 -1.59 -13.51 -15.05
N ASN A 23 -0.60 -12.82 -14.48
CA ASN A 23 0.11 -11.68 -15.07
C ASN A 23 -0.75 -10.45 -15.37
N GLY A 24 -2.03 -10.47 -14.97
CA GLY A 24 -2.94 -9.35 -15.10
C GLY A 24 -2.61 -8.22 -14.13
N LEU A 25 -2.99 -7.01 -14.51
CA LEU A 25 -2.85 -5.81 -13.68
C LEU A 25 -4.15 -5.59 -12.88
N LEU A 26 -4.01 -5.41 -11.57
CA LEU A 26 -5.05 -4.97 -10.66
C LEU A 26 -4.70 -3.57 -10.14
N SER A 27 -5.61 -2.62 -10.31
CA SER A 27 -5.53 -1.31 -9.67
C SER A 27 -6.58 -1.16 -8.58
N VAL A 28 -6.20 -0.52 -7.49
CA VAL A 28 -7.03 -0.33 -6.30
C VAL A 28 -6.90 1.11 -5.82
N THR A 29 -8.04 1.78 -5.62
CA THR A 29 -8.12 3.13 -5.05
C THR A 29 -8.69 3.10 -3.64
N ALA A 30 -8.10 3.87 -2.72
CA ALA A 30 -8.63 4.11 -1.38
C ALA A 30 -8.78 5.61 -1.12
N THR A 31 -9.98 6.03 -0.70
CA THR A 31 -10.30 7.44 -0.39
C THR A 31 -10.62 7.68 1.09
N ASP A 32 -10.56 6.65 1.95
CA ASP A 32 -10.77 6.79 3.40
C ASP A 32 -9.50 7.21 4.18
N LEU A 33 -8.86 8.29 3.73
CA LEU A 33 -7.58 8.80 4.23
C LEU A 33 -7.58 9.02 5.75
N GLN A 34 -8.68 9.51 6.33
CA GLN A 34 -8.77 9.73 7.78
C GLN A 34 -8.52 8.47 8.60
N VAL A 35 -8.98 7.32 8.11
CA VAL A 35 -8.77 6.01 8.75
C VAL A 35 -7.31 5.62 8.64
N LEU A 36 -6.75 5.72 7.43
CA LEU A 36 -5.36 5.35 7.12
C LEU A 36 -4.31 6.25 7.80
N HIS A 37 -4.64 7.52 8.06
CA HIS A 37 -3.81 8.47 8.81
C HIS A 37 -3.96 8.36 10.34
N GLY A 38 -4.78 7.41 10.81
CA GLY A 38 -4.87 7.09 12.23
C GLY A 38 -5.77 8.00 13.05
N LEU A 39 -6.65 8.82 12.45
CA LEU A 39 -7.71 9.51 13.20
C LEU A 39 -8.70 8.51 13.81
N ALA A 40 -8.89 7.36 13.17
CA ALA A 40 -9.70 6.26 13.66
C ALA A 40 -8.91 4.92 13.66
N LYS A 41 -7.91 4.80 14.54
CA LYS A 41 -7.02 3.62 14.60
C LYS A 41 -7.76 2.28 14.67
N ASN A 42 -8.83 2.19 15.46
CA ASN A 42 -9.64 0.97 15.56
C ASN A 42 -10.37 0.65 14.25
N ALA A 43 -10.82 1.65 13.50
CA ALA A 43 -11.39 1.43 12.18
C ALA A 43 -10.32 0.95 11.19
N CYS A 44 -9.10 1.49 11.27
CA CYS A 44 -7.98 1.06 10.44
C CYS A 44 -7.62 -0.40 10.70
N LYS A 45 -7.48 -0.80 11.98
CA LYS A 45 -7.25 -2.20 12.36
C LYS A 45 -8.34 -3.13 11.85
N ARG A 46 -9.62 -2.75 11.96
CA ARG A 46 -10.73 -3.57 11.46
C ARG A 46 -10.75 -3.72 9.95
N LYS A 47 -10.44 -2.66 9.20
CA LYS A 47 -10.48 -2.67 7.74
C LYS A 47 -9.20 -3.26 7.14
N TYR A 48 -8.05 -2.71 7.51
CA TYR A 48 -6.77 -2.98 6.86
C TYR A 48 -5.89 -3.98 7.61
N HIS A 49 -6.36 -4.54 8.73
CA HIS A 49 -5.60 -5.47 9.58
C HIS A 49 -4.30 -4.90 10.18
N GLY A 50 -4.03 -3.60 10.00
CA GLY A 50 -2.82 -2.94 10.49
C GLY A 50 -3.10 -1.67 11.29
N THR A 51 -2.10 -1.23 12.03
CA THR A 51 -2.14 -0.04 12.88
C THR A 51 -1.36 1.10 12.23
N PRO A 52 -1.98 2.26 11.99
CA PRO A 52 -1.26 3.44 11.51
C PRO A 52 -0.61 4.20 12.66
N ILE A 53 0.46 4.92 12.35
CA ILE A 53 1.08 5.94 13.20
C ILE A 53 1.17 7.24 12.40
N LYS A 54 1.11 8.38 13.09
CA LYS A 54 1.11 9.69 12.44
C LYS A 54 2.52 10.26 12.35
N THR A 55 3.17 10.14 11.20
CA THR A 55 4.52 10.67 10.93
C THR A 55 4.52 11.58 9.70
N GLU A 56 5.65 12.20 9.41
CA GLU A 56 5.92 12.96 8.19
C GLU A 56 5.78 12.12 6.90
N TYR A 57 5.87 10.79 7.02
CA TYR A 57 5.70 9.81 5.95
C TYR A 57 4.41 8.97 6.13
N SER A 58 3.39 9.49 6.81
CA SER A 58 2.09 8.80 7.02
C SER A 58 1.44 8.33 5.70
N ASN A 59 1.67 9.06 4.61
CA ASN A 59 1.18 8.66 3.28
C ASN A 59 1.76 7.33 2.83
N GLU A 60 3.06 7.10 3.06
CA GLU A 60 3.70 5.84 2.72
C GLU A 60 3.19 4.70 3.63
N ILE A 61 3.03 4.97 4.94
CA ILE A 61 2.45 4.01 5.88
C ILE A 61 1.04 3.59 5.43
N ALA A 62 0.21 4.55 5.02
CA ALA A 62 -1.13 4.28 4.50
C ALA A 62 -1.09 3.36 3.28
N ILE A 63 -0.25 3.65 2.29
CA ILE A 63 -0.09 2.82 1.09
C ILE A 63 0.37 1.41 1.47
N ARG A 64 1.35 1.28 2.37
CA ARG A 64 1.86 0.00 2.86
C ARG A 64 0.82 -0.80 3.65
N LEU A 65 -0.09 -0.14 4.36
CA LEU A 65 -1.22 -0.80 5.03
C LEU A 65 -2.22 -1.37 4.01
N ILE A 66 -2.52 -0.63 2.95
CA ILE A 66 -3.40 -1.11 1.88
C ILE A 66 -2.74 -2.30 1.16
N LEU A 67 -1.47 -2.18 0.78
CA LEU A 67 -0.71 -3.28 0.17
C LEU A 67 -0.60 -4.50 1.08
N GLY A 68 -0.29 -4.29 2.36
CA GLY A 68 -0.18 -5.37 3.34
C GLY A 68 -1.50 -6.14 3.49
N CYS A 69 -2.61 -5.42 3.56
CA CYS A 69 -3.95 -6.01 3.58
C CYS A 69 -4.26 -6.78 2.28
N LEU A 70 -3.93 -6.20 1.12
CA LEU A 70 -4.14 -6.85 -0.18
C LEU A 70 -3.31 -8.13 -0.33
N ASP A 71 -2.05 -8.11 0.10
CA ASP A 71 -1.15 -9.27 0.09
C ASP A 71 -1.68 -10.40 0.98
N VAL A 72 -2.13 -10.10 2.20
CA VAL A 72 -2.75 -11.11 3.08
C VAL A 72 -3.96 -11.77 2.42
N VAL A 73 -4.79 -11.00 1.71
CA VAL A 73 -5.93 -11.56 0.97
C VAL A 73 -5.45 -12.39 -0.23
N ALA A 74 -4.47 -11.93 -0.99
CA ALA A 74 -3.94 -12.65 -2.15
C ALA A 74 -3.31 -13.98 -1.76
N ARG A 75 -2.48 -14.01 -0.71
CA ARG A 75 -1.83 -15.23 -0.23
C ARG A 75 -2.84 -16.26 0.26
N ARG A 76 -3.95 -15.84 0.89
CA ARG A 76 -5.09 -16.72 1.25
C ARG A 76 -5.79 -17.35 0.04
N LEU A 77 -5.60 -16.80 -1.14
CA LEU A 77 -6.16 -17.27 -2.41
C LEU A 77 -5.15 -18.03 -3.27
N ASP A 78 -4.00 -18.42 -2.68
CA ASP A 78 -2.87 -19.02 -3.38
C ASP A 78 -2.32 -18.18 -4.53
N THR A 79 -2.37 -16.85 -4.36
CA THR A 79 -1.86 -15.86 -5.32
C THR A 79 -0.86 -14.92 -4.66
N GLN A 80 -0.05 -14.26 -5.47
CA GLN A 80 0.90 -13.24 -5.03
C GLN A 80 0.61 -11.92 -5.75
N ILE A 81 0.74 -10.81 -5.03
CA ILE A 81 0.77 -9.48 -5.62
C ILE A 81 2.21 -9.01 -5.81
N ILE A 82 2.49 -8.35 -6.94
CA ILE A 82 3.75 -7.65 -7.15
C ILE A 82 3.45 -6.17 -7.39
N PRO A 83 3.76 -5.27 -6.45
CA PRO A 83 3.64 -3.83 -6.66
C PRO A 83 4.39 -3.39 -7.92
N GLN A 84 3.69 -2.69 -8.81
CA GLN A 84 4.26 -2.10 -10.02
C GLN A 84 4.45 -0.60 -9.85
N PHE A 85 3.46 0.06 -9.28
CA PHE A 85 3.43 1.51 -9.08
C PHE A 85 2.43 1.87 -7.99
N VAL A 86 2.70 2.96 -7.26
CA VAL A 86 1.76 3.56 -6.31
C VAL A 86 1.71 5.07 -6.53
N GLU A 87 0.53 5.63 -6.33
CA GLU A 87 0.26 7.05 -6.45
C GLU A 87 -0.40 7.54 -5.16
N ASN A 88 0.01 8.74 -4.74
CA ASN A 88 -0.62 9.49 -3.67
C ASN A 88 -1.07 10.83 -4.22
N ASN A 89 -2.35 11.12 -4.07
CA ASN A 89 -2.95 12.42 -4.33
C ASN A 89 -3.62 12.92 -3.04
N MET A 90 -3.86 14.23 -2.92
CA MET A 90 -4.50 14.86 -1.75
C MET A 90 -5.81 14.19 -1.31
N HIS A 91 -6.49 13.50 -2.22
CA HIS A 91 -7.83 12.92 -1.99
C HIS A 91 -7.87 11.39 -2.05
N TYR A 92 -6.81 10.71 -2.48
CA TYR A 92 -6.81 9.25 -2.66
C TYR A 92 -5.41 8.64 -2.70
N TYR A 93 -5.36 7.35 -2.38
CA TYR A 93 -4.22 6.48 -2.70
C TYR A 93 -4.61 5.54 -3.82
N ARG A 94 -3.72 5.35 -4.79
CA ARG A 94 -3.92 4.38 -5.87
C ARG A 94 -2.73 3.44 -5.96
N ILE A 95 -3.00 2.16 -6.07
CA ILE A 95 -2.00 1.10 -6.06
C ILE A 95 -2.22 0.23 -7.29
N TYR A 96 -1.13 -0.10 -7.98
CA TYR A 96 -1.13 -0.96 -9.15
C TYR A 96 -0.26 -2.18 -8.86
N VAL A 97 -0.86 -3.36 -8.90
CA VAL A 97 -0.17 -4.64 -8.65
C VAL A 97 -0.38 -5.60 -9.81
N LYS A 98 0.63 -6.42 -10.08
CA LYS A 98 0.51 -7.58 -10.95
C LYS A 98 0.10 -8.79 -10.11
N ILE A 99 -0.84 -9.60 -10.60
CA ILE A 99 -1.27 -10.84 -9.93
C ILE A 99 -0.54 -12.03 -10.51
N LEU A 100 0.06 -12.85 -9.65
CA LEU A 100 0.67 -14.14 -10.00
C LEU A 100 -0.08 -15.30 -9.33
N ASN A 101 -0.19 -16.44 -10.02
CA ASN A 101 -0.80 -17.67 -9.49
C ASN A 101 0.25 -18.59 -8.84
N ARG A 102 1.41 -18.02 -8.52
CA ARG A 102 2.50 -18.68 -7.83
C ARG A 102 2.89 -17.77 -6.70
N ILE A 103 3.08 -18.36 -5.54
CA ILE A 103 3.51 -17.66 -4.34
C ILE A 103 5.00 -17.92 -4.18
N ASP A 104 5.76 -16.88 -3.86
CA ASP A 104 7.10 -17.03 -3.33
C ASP A 104 7.09 -17.45 -1.85
N GLN A 105 8.27 -17.76 -1.35
CA GLN A 105 8.48 -18.11 0.06
C GLN A 105 8.88 -16.92 0.92
N ASP A 106 9.00 -15.73 0.32
CA ASP A 106 9.46 -14.53 0.99
C ASP A 106 8.35 -13.93 1.87
N GLU A 107 8.76 -13.35 2.99
CA GLU A 107 7.87 -12.67 3.94
C GLU A 107 7.85 -11.17 3.64
N HIS A 108 6.76 -10.70 3.02
CA HIS A 108 6.59 -9.29 2.67
C HIS A 108 5.85 -8.47 3.73
N GLN A 109 5.34 -9.12 4.77
CA GLN A 109 4.67 -8.47 5.90
C GLN A 109 5.67 -8.10 6.98
N GLY A 110 5.46 -6.93 7.57
CA GLY A 110 6.23 -6.51 8.72
C GLY A 110 5.70 -5.23 9.33
N TYR A 111 6.60 -4.51 9.98
CA TYR A 111 6.29 -3.33 10.76
C TYR A 111 7.26 -2.21 10.43
N ILE A 112 6.77 -0.97 10.50
CA ILE A 112 7.63 0.20 10.55
C ILE A 112 7.76 0.63 12.01
N THR A 113 8.98 0.68 12.50
CA THR A 113 9.31 1.27 13.80
C THR A 113 9.71 2.71 13.62
N HIS A 114 9.30 3.59 14.53
CA HIS A 114 9.64 5.02 14.49
C HIS A 114 9.97 5.56 15.88
N CYS A 115 11.14 6.17 16.02
CA CYS A 115 11.57 6.84 17.23
C CYS A 115 11.25 8.34 17.15
N ARG A 116 10.34 8.82 17.99
CA ARG A 116 10.01 10.26 18.08
C ARG A 116 11.18 11.12 18.55
N SER A 117 12.05 10.57 19.40
CA SER A 117 13.14 11.34 20.00
C SER A 117 14.30 11.67 19.04
N CYS A 118 14.63 10.78 18.09
CA CYS A 118 15.78 10.96 17.20
C CYS A 118 15.45 10.76 15.71
N GLY A 119 14.20 10.42 15.35
CA GLY A 119 13.78 10.21 13.97
C GLY A 119 14.20 8.87 13.35
N ASN A 120 14.91 8.01 14.10
CA ASN A 120 15.27 6.67 13.63
C ASN A 120 14.02 5.87 13.24
N ARG A 121 14.10 5.17 12.11
CA ARG A 121 12.97 4.42 11.55
C ARG A 121 13.46 3.23 10.74
N ASN A 122 12.82 2.08 10.92
CA ASN A 122 13.22 0.84 10.26
C ASN A 122 12.00 0.00 9.87
N CYS A 123 12.07 -0.62 8.69
CA CYS A 123 11.20 -1.73 8.33
C CYS A 123 11.75 -3.02 8.96
N VAL A 124 10.94 -3.73 9.73
CA VAL A 124 11.36 -4.94 10.46
C VAL A 124 10.25 -5.99 10.43
N THR A 125 10.62 -7.27 10.32
CA THR A 125 9.67 -8.38 10.48
C THR A 125 9.31 -8.59 11.96
N ASN A 126 10.29 -8.40 12.85
CA ASN A 126 10.13 -8.55 14.30
C ASN A 126 10.08 -7.21 15.01
N GLN A 127 9.07 -7.02 15.86
CA GLN A 127 8.83 -5.78 16.58
C GLN A 127 9.87 -5.57 17.69
N LYS A 128 10.57 -4.43 17.65
CA LYS A 128 11.40 -3.91 18.75
C LYS A 128 10.69 -2.72 19.39
N LYS A 129 10.75 -2.63 20.72
CA LYS A 129 10.10 -1.55 21.50
C LYS A 129 11.04 -0.39 21.85
N ILE A 130 12.34 -0.60 21.73
CA ILE A 130 13.38 0.34 22.16
C ILE A 130 14.24 0.72 20.96
N CYS A 131 14.53 2.02 20.82
CA CYS A 131 15.39 2.55 19.78
C CYS A 131 16.86 2.20 20.05
N GLU A 132 17.54 1.65 19.06
CA GLU A 132 18.95 1.23 19.16
C GLU A 132 19.94 2.41 19.24
N ILE A 133 19.49 3.63 18.90
CA ILE A 133 20.34 4.83 18.87
C ILE A 133 20.25 5.62 20.18
N CYS A 134 19.04 5.80 20.72
CA CYS A 134 18.81 6.70 21.86
C CYS A 134 18.01 6.08 23.02
N ASN A 135 17.78 4.76 22.98
CA ASN A 135 17.04 3.99 24.00
C ASN A 135 15.62 4.49 24.33
N SER A 136 15.05 5.38 23.51
CA SER A 136 13.66 5.83 23.69
C SER A 136 12.66 4.79 23.17
N GLN A 137 11.42 4.88 23.61
CA GLN A 137 10.34 4.01 23.17
C GLN A 137 10.00 4.25 21.69
N LEU A 138 9.83 3.16 20.94
CA LEU A 138 9.44 3.16 19.53
C LEU A 138 7.91 3.14 19.38
N GLU A 139 7.39 3.93 18.46
CA GLU A 139 6.07 3.72 17.87
C GLU A 139 6.16 2.66 16.77
N ILE A 140 5.09 1.87 16.61
CA ILE A 140 5.06 0.73 15.69
C ILE A 140 3.83 0.86 14.80
N ALA A 141 4.04 0.87 13.48
CA ALA A 141 3.01 0.76 12.47
C ALA A 141 2.99 -0.66 11.89
N GLY A 142 1.79 -1.16 11.56
CA GLY A 142 1.60 -2.45 10.91
C GLY A 142 0.69 -3.43 11.65
N PRO A 143 0.64 -4.72 11.22
CA PRO A 143 1.39 -5.26 10.09
C PRO A 143 1.06 -4.55 8.77
N LEU A 144 2.06 -4.41 7.89
CA LEU A 144 2.00 -3.72 6.60
C LEU A 144 3.06 -4.27 5.64
N TRP A 145 2.99 -3.87 4.37
CA TRP A 145 3.97 -4.23 3.35
C TRP A 145 5.32 -3.55 3.60
N ILE A 146 6.41 -4.32 3.73
CA ILE A 146 7.76 -3.79 4.00
C ILE A 146 8.70 -3.77 2.79
N ASP A 147 8.28 -4.33 1.66
CA ASP A 147 9.09 -4.42 0.45
C ASP A 147 8.93 -3.23 -0.51
N GLN A 148 9.48 -3.38 -1.72
CA GLN A 148 9.44 -2.39 -2.79
C GLN A 148 7.99 -2.01 -3.14
N LEU A 149 7.77 -0.70 -3.36
CA LEU A 149 6.48 -0.14 -3.77
C LEU A 149 6.39 0.08 -5.29
N PHE A 150 7.53 0.02 -5.97
CA PHE A 150 7.71 0.47 -7.33
C PHE A 150 8.54 -0.56 -8.10
N ASN A 151 8.11 -0.87 -9.32
CA ASN A 151 8.91 -1.63 -10.26
C ASN A 151 9.60 -0.66 -11.24
N GLU A 152 10.93 -0.59 -11.17
CA GLU A 152 11.72 0.35 -11.95
C GLU A 152 11.46 0.23 -13.46
N LYS A 153 11.46 -1.00 -13.99
CA LYS A 153 11.20 -1.27 -15.41
C LYS A 153 9.80 -0.78 -15.81
N PHE A 154 8.78 -1.06 -15.01
CA PHE A 154 7.41 -0.61 -15.26
C PHE A 154 7.33 0.93 -15.32
N ILE A 155 8.03 1.63 -14.43
CA ILE A 155 8.06 3.10 -14.42
C ILE A 155 8.77 3.64 -15.66
N ILE A 156 9.92 3.09 -16.04
CA ILE A 156 10.66 3.49 -17.24
C ILE A 156 9.77 3.30 -18.49
N ASP A 157 9.14 2.13 -18.60
CA ASP A 157 8.21 1.84 -19.69
C ASP A 157 7.05 2.84 -19.70
N MET A 158 6.48 3.18 -18.54
CA MET A 158 5.41 4.17 -18.43
C MET A 158 5.86 5.56 -18.91
N ILE A 159 7.03 6.05 -18.49
CA ILE A 159 7.60 7.34 -18.90
C ILE A 159 7.78 7.38 -20.43
N GLN A 160 8.32 6.31 -21.02
CA GLN A 160 8.52 6.23 -22.48
C GLN A 160 7.20 6.25 -23.27
N GLN A 161 6.09 5.84 -22.66
CA GLN A 161 4.78 5.85 -23.29
C GLN A 161 4.07 7.22 -23.18
N ILE A 162 4.41 8.06 -22.19
CA ILE A 162 3.78 9.39 -21.98
C ILE A 162 3.68 10.23 -23.28
N PRO A 163 4.75 10.36 -24.11
CA PRO A 163 4.68 11.19 -25.31
C PRO A 163 3.66 10.71 -26.35
N LYS A 164 3.28 9.43 -26.32
CA LYS A 164 2.31 8.83 -27.27
C LYS A 164 0.86 9.10 -26.87
N PHE A 165 0.62 9.43 -25.60
CA PHE A 165 -0.70 9.69 -25.05
C PHE A 165 -0.89 11.19 -24.83
N VAL A 166 -1.27 11.91 -25.89
CA VAL A 166 -1.69 13.30 -25.77
C VAL A 166 -3.12 13.32 -25.23
N VAL A 167 -3.26 13.58 -23.92
CA VAL A 167 -4.57 13.84 -23.33
C VAL A 167 -5.06 15.18 -23.86
N ARG A 168 -6.01 15.17 -24.80
CA ARG A 168 -6.74 16.39 -25.18
C ARG A 168 -7.47 16.89 -23.95
N LYS A 169 -7.02 18.01 -23.37
CA LYS A 169 -7.74 18.71 -22.29
C LYS A 169 -9.04 19.33 -22.84
N ASN A 170 -10.02 18.50 -23.19
CA ASN A 170 -11.38 18.93 -23.50
C ASN A 170 -12.33 18.26 -22.50
N VAL A 171 -12.37 18.76 -21.27
CA VAL A 171 -13.50 18.48 -20.37
C VAL A 171 -13.80 19.72 -19.52
N GLY A 172 -14.88 20.42 -19.89
CA GLY A 172 -15.80 21.11 -18.96
C GLY A 172 -15.37 22.44 -18.35
N GLN A 173 -15.49 23.54 -19.11
CA GLN A 173 -16.01 24.79 -18.52
C GLN A 173 -17.53 24.66 -18.47
N TYR A 174 -18.07 24.40 -17.28
CA TYR A 174 -19.47 24.68 -16.95
C TYR A 174 -19.49 25.36 -15.58
#